data_AF-A0A1I2RM12-F1
#
_entry.id   AF-A0A1I2RM12-F1
#
_cell.length_a   1.000
_cell.length_b   1.000
_cell.length_c   1.000
_cell.angle_alpha   90.00
_cell.angle_beta   90.00
_cell.angle_gamma   90.00
#
_symmetry.space_group_name_H-M   'P 1'
#
loop_
_entity.id
_entity.type
_entity.pdbx_description
1 polymer ?
#
loop_
_entity_poly.entity_id
_entity_poly.type
_entity_poly.pdbx_seq_one_letter_code
_entity_poly.pdbx_strand_id
1 'polypeptide(L)'
;MKKRGLKPRLGWKKGAALGLLLLLMGFLFAWFSSGWAVLKVVDMERERVVFRRLIRVGETFSMVHTHSITKRPVRETFRVTEDRRIAIVEMEFDRFGANLPVRPEKDGDGLTEFLVRDGKYVVRYDETVYPSLDLRVGQVIARHRLHFDDGTVADLARLAGGGTYVQIRADSLISVVEEVLPWRNKPQK
;
A
#
# COMPACT_ATOMS: atom_id res chain seq x y z
N MET A 1 -20.65 -61.13 -36.67
CA MET A 1 -21.40 -59.87 -36.49
C MET A 1 -20.72 -59.02 -35.42
N LYS A 2 -20.41 -57.76 -35.76
CA LYS A 2 -19.53 -56.86 -35.00
C LYS A 2 -20.39 -55.75 -34.40
N LYS A 3 -20.44 -55.59 -33.07
CA LYS A 3 -20.90 -54.35 -32.44
C LYS A 3 -19.78 -53.83 -31.54
N ARG A 4 -18.94 -52.96 -32.11
CA ARG A 4 -17.99 -52.15 -31.35
C ARG A 4 -18.81 -51.09 -30.60
N GLY A 5 -18.84 -51.18 -29.28
CA GLY A 5 -19.44 -50.17 -28.42
C GLY A 5 -18.70 -48.83 -28.57
N LEU A 6 -19.40 -47.82 -29.08
CA LEU A 6 -18.94 -46.44 -29.00
C LEU A 6 -18.97 -46.02 -27.52
N LYS A 7 -17.79 -45.77 -26.94
CA LYS A 7 -17.72 -45.06 -25.66
C LYS A 7 -18.35 -43.67 -25.83
N PRO A 8 -19.17 -43.20 -24.89
CA PRO A 8 -19.73 -41.86 -24.99
C PRO A 8 -18.57 -40.86 -24.96
N ARG A 9 -18.42 -40.11 -26.05
CA ARG A 9 -17.53 -38.94 -26.11
C ARG A 9 -17.97 -38.03 -24.97
N LEU A 10 -17.13 -37.88 -23.95
CA LEU A 10 -17.29 -36.86 -22.91
C LEU A 10 -17.60 -35.55 -23.65
N GLY A 11 -18.85 -35.11 -23.56
CA GLY A 11 -19.42 -34.23 -24.58
C GLY A 11 -18.64 -32.93 -24.67
N TRP A 12 -18.13 -32.60 -25.86
CA TRP A 12 -17.41 -31.35 -26.15
C TRP A 12 -18.11 -30.11 -25.56
N LYS A 13 -19.45 -30.13 -25.51
CA LYS A 13 -20.29 -29.10 -24.89
C LYS A 13 -20.03 -28.92 -23.38
N LYS A 14 -19.80 -30.01 -22.63
CA LYS A 14 -19.45 -29.95 -21.20
C LYS A 14 -18.03 -29.40 -20.97
N GLY A 15 -17.08 -29.77 -21.84
CA GLY A 15 -15.73 -29.20 -21.81
C GLY A 15 -15.71 -27.70 -22.15
N ALA A 16 -16.48 -27.29 -23.16
CA ALA A 16 -16.64 -25.89 -23.53
C ALA A 16 -17.32 -25.06 -22.42
N ALA A 17 -18.36 -25.59 -21.77
CA ALA A 17 -19.02 -24.94 -20.65
C ALA A 17 -18.10 -24.76 -19.44
N LEU A 18 -17.29 -25.78 -19.12
CA LEU A 18 -16.28 -25.68 -18.05
C LEU A 18 -15.20 -24.65 -18.37
N GLY A 19 -14.72 -24.61 -19.62
CA GLY A 19 -13.75 -23.60 -20.06
C GLY A 19 -14.30 -22.18 -19.95
N LEU A 20 -15.55 -21.95 -20.38
CA LEU A 20 -16.21 -20.65 -20.26
C LEU A 20 -16.39 -20.22 -18.80
N LEU A 21 -16.76 -21.16 -17.92
CA LEU A 21 -16.90 -20.89 -16.49
C LEU A 21 -15.56 -20.45 -15.87
N LEU A 22 -14.46 -21.13 -16.21
CA LEU A 22 -13.12 -20.78 -15.72
C LEU A 22 -12.67 -19.42 -16.23
N LEU A 23 -12.94 -19.10 -17.50
CA LEU A 23 -12.66 -17.77 -18.06
C LEU A 23 -13.46 -16.68 -17.35
N LEU A 24 -14.75 -16.92 -17.09
CA LEU A 24 -15.61 -15.98 -16.36
C LEU A 24 -15.11 -15.78 -14.92
N MET A 25 -14.72 -16.85 -14.23
CA MET A 25 -14.14 -16.75 -12.89
C MET A 25 -12.81 -15.98 -12.88
N GLY A 26 -11.94 -16.23 -13.87
CA GLY A 26 -10.69 -15.49 -14.02
C GLY A 26 -10.91 -13.99 -14.28
N PHE A 27 -11.90 -13.66 -15.13
CA PHE A 27 -12.29 -12.29 -15.40
C PHE A 27 -12.86 -11.60 -14.16
N LEU A 28 -13.79 -12.25 -13.44
CA LEU A 28 -14.36 -11.72 -12.20
C LEU A 28 -13.29 -11.52 -11.13
N PHE A 29 -12.33 -12.43 -11.02
CA PHE A 29 -11.21 -12.29 -10.09
C PHE A 29 -10.31 -11.12 -10.47
N ALA A 30 -9.96 -10.98 -11.75
CA ALA A 30 -9.16 -9.85 -12.24
C ALA A 30 -9.87 -8.51 -11.95
N TRP A 31 -11.15 -8.41 -12.29
CA TRP A 31 -12.00 -7.26 -12.01
C TRP A 31 -12.08 -6.95 -10.51
N PHE A 32 -12.26 -7.95 -9.66
CA PHE A 32 -12.27 -7.75 -8.23
C PHE A 32 -10.90 -7.27 -7.74
N SER A 33 -9.82 -7.91 -8.16
CA SER A 33 -8.46 -7.61 -7.71
C SER A 33 -7.96 -6.22 -8.12
N SER A 34 -8.46 -5.65 -9.22
CA SER A 34 -8.10 -4.28 -9.63
C SER A 34 -8.64 -3.22 -8.65
N GLY A 35 -9.68 -3.54 -7.88
CA GLY A 35 -10.23 -2.67 -6.83
C GLY A 35 -9.41 -2.62 -5.53
N TRP A 36 -8.39 -3.48 -5.40
CA TRP A 36 -7.68 -3.68 -4.13
C TRP A 36 -6.17 -3.73 -4.28
N ALA A 37 -5.48 -3.25 -3.26
CA ALA A 37 -4.03 -3.37 -3.09
C ALA A 37 -3.71 -3.99 -1.72
N VAL A 38 -2.46 -4.41 -1.56
CA VAL A 38 -1.89 -4.80 -0.28
C VAL A 38 -0.84 -3.77 0.12
N LEU A 39 -1.13 -2.97 1.14
CA LEU A 39 -0.14 -2.09 1.76
C LEU A 39 0.81 -2.96 2.59
N LYS A 40 2.11 -2.84 2.33
CA LYS A 40 3.17 -3.54 3.04
C LYS A 40 4.10 -2.55 3.72
N VAL A 41 4.60 -2.93 4.88
CA VAL A 41 5.80 -2.33 5.48
C VAL A 41 6.88 -3.41 5.47
N VAL A 42 8.00 -3.11 4.80
CA VAL A 42 9.15 -4.00 4.67
C VAL A 42 10.28 -3.45 5.52
N ASP A 43 10.80 -4.26 6.43
CA ASP A 43 12.08 -4.04 7.10
C ASP A 43 13.19 -4.35 6.09
N MET A 44 13.86 -3.30 5.63
CA MET A 44 14.85 -3.39 4.56
C MET A 44 16.20 -3.91 5.06
N GLU A 45 16.46 -3.86 6.37
CA GLU A 45 17.69 -4.40 6.96
C GLU A 45 17.62 -5.92 7.11
N ARG A 46 16.43 -6.44 7.40
CA ARG A 46 16.18 -7.89 7.59
C ARG A 46 15.44 -8.53 6.41
N GLU A 47 15.17 -7.76 5.36
CA GLU A 47 14.45 -8.17 4.15
C GLU A 47 13.14 -8.91 4.43
N ARG A 48 12.35 -8.43 5.39
CA ARG A 48 11.12 -9.10 5.83
C ARG A 48 9.93 -8.15 5.86
N VAL A 49 8.76 -8.66 5.53
CA VAL A 49 7.51 -7.90 5.67
C VAL A 49 7.06 -7.94 7.12
N VAL A 50 6.99 -6.78 7.76
CA VAL A 50 6.60 -6.63 9.18
C VAL A 50 5.13 -6.24 9.35
N PHE A 51 4.50 -5.75 8.27
CA PHE A 51 3.08 -5.41 8.26
C PHE A 51 2.48 -5.65 6.87
N ARG A 52 1.25 -6.16 6.82
CA ARG A 52 0.45 -6.30 5.61
C ARG A 52 -0.99 -5.90 5.92
N ARG A 53 -1.61 -5.14 5.04
CA ARG A 53 -3.03 -4.80 5.13
C ARG A 53 -3.64 -4.70 3.75
N LEU A 54 -4.83 -5.29 3.58
CA LEU A 54 -5.65 -5.07 2.41
C LEU A 54 -6.23 -3.65 2.46
N ILE A 55 -6.11 -2.91 1.35
CA ILE A 55 -6.56 -1.52 1.23
C ILE A 55 -7.24 -1.33 -0.12
N ARG A 56 -8.33 -0.57 -0.20
CA ARG A 56 -8.97 -0.29 -1.49
C ARG A 56 -8.13 0.71 -2.29
N VAL A 57 -8.20 0.63 -3.62
CA VAL A 57 -7.71 1.73 -4.46
C VAL A 57 -8.45 3.00 -4.08
N GLY A 58 -7.73 4.11 -3.95
CA GLY A 58 -8.29 5.40 -3.59
C GLY A 58 -8.54 5.59 -2.09
N GLU A 59 -8.46 4.53 -1.28
CA GLU A 59 -8.54 4.63 0.17
C GLU A 59 -7.30 5.34 0.74
N THR A 60 -7.52 6.13 1.78
CA THR A 60 -6.47 6.90 2.45
C THR A 60 -5.96 6.20 3.70
N PHE A 61 -4.70 6.46 4.04
CA PHE A 61 -4.13 6.16 5.34
C PHE A 61 -3.28 7.33 5.79
N SER A 62 -3.13 7.55 7.09
CA SER A 62 -2.25 8.61 7.60
C SER A 62 -1.05 8.04 8.32
N MET A 63 0.12 8.64 8.13
CA MET A 63 1.25 8.50 9.03
C MET A 63 1.24 9.65 10.04
N VAL A 64 1.17 9.30 11.32
CA VAL A 64 1.28 10.28 12.43
C VAL A 64 2.61 10.06 13.13
N HIS A 65 3.41 11.11 13.26
CA HIS A 65 4.69 11.07 13.93
C HIS A 65 4.92 12.35 14.75
N THR A 66 5.80 12.28 15.74
CA THR A 66 6.24 13.45 16.51
C THR A 66 7.47 14.04 15.85
N HIS A 67 7.39 15.28 15.42
CA HIS A 67 8.52 15.94 14.80
C HIS A 67 9.68 16.09 15.79
N SER A 68 10.89 15.69 15.38
CA SER A 68 12.03 15.52 16.28
C SER A 68 12.52 16.83 16.90
N ILE A 69 12.32 17.97 16.25
CA ILE A 69 12.73 19.28 16.76
C ILE A 69 11.62 19.93 17.58
N THR A 70 10.43 20.08 16.98
CA THR A 70 9.32 20.78 17.62
C THR A 70 8.67 19.95 18.73
N LYS A 71 8.87 18.63 18.74
CA LYS A 71 8.22 17.67 19.64
C LYS A 71 6.69 17.73 19.54
N ARG A 72 6.17 18.15 18.38
CA ARG A 72 4.74 18.28 18.07
C ARG A 72 4.31 17.23 17.06
N PRO A 73 3.03 16.82 17.05
CA PRO A 73 2.54 15.88 16.06
C PRO A 73 2.54 16.48 14.64
N VAL A 74 2.92 15.65 13.68
CA VAL A 74 2.73 15.86 12.24
C VAL A 74 1.88 14.69 11.75
N ARG A 75 0.88 15.00 10.93
CA ARG A 75 0.04 14.01 10.25
C ARG A 75 0.21 14.18 8.76
N GLU A 76 0.67 13.14 8.09
CA GLU A 76 0.71 13.06 6.63
C GLU A 76 -0.34 12.06 6.18
N THR A 77 -1.21 12.47 5.27
CA THR A 77 -2.27 11.63 4.69
C THR A 77 -1.86 11.24 3.29
N PHE A 78 -1.96 9.95 3.01
CA PHE A 78 -1.59 9.33 1.76
C PHE A 78 -2.78 8.60 1.15
N ARG A 79 -2.74 8.41 -0.17
CA ARG A 79 -3.71 7.62 -0.94
C ARG A 79 -3.00 6.55 -1.76
N VAL A 80 -3.58 5.35 -1.82
CA VAL A 80 -3.12 4.32 -2.77
C VAL A 80 -3.76 4.57 -4.13
N THR A 81 -2.94 4.78 -5.15
CA THR A 81 -3.38 5.06 -6.51
C THR A 81 -3.74 3.79 -7.28
N GLU A 82 -4.35 3.96 -8.46
CA GLU A 82 -4.70 2.86 -9.38
C GLU A 82 -3.47 2.05 -9.80
N ASP A 83 -2.35 2.71 -10.03
CA ASP A 83 -1.06 2.11 -10.41
C ASP A 83 -0.23 1.59 -9.21
N ARG A 84 -0.85 1.47 -8.02
CA ARG A 84 -0.25 0.92 -6.79
C ARG A 84 0.93 1.74 -6.27
N ARG A 85 0.85 3.04 -6.47
CA ARG A 85 1.76 4.02 -5.90
C ARG A 85 1.11 4.69 -4.70
N ILE A 86 1.89 5.49 -4.00
CA ILE A 86 1.47 6.22 -2.82
C ILE A 86 1.50 7.70 -3.17
N ALA A 87 0.34 8.32 -3.25
CA ALA A 87 0.21 9.76 -3.41
C ALA A 87 0.20 10.42 -2.02
N ILE A 88 0.99 11.47 -1.81
CA ILE A 88 0.78 12.35 -0.66
C ILE A 88 -0.38 13.29 -0.97
N VAL A 89 -1.33 13.41 -0.04
CA VAL A 89 -2.54 14.22 -0.21
C VAL A 89 -2.44 15.49 0.61
N GLU A 90 -2.10 15.34 1.89
CA GLU A 90 -2.13 16.44 2.84
C GLU A 90 -1.13 16.22 3.97
N MET A 91 -0.51 17.29 4.45
CA MET A 91 0.29 17.32 5.67
C MET A 91 -0.30 18.35 6.63
N GLU A 92 -0.55 17.94 7.87
CA GLU A 92 -1.00 18.82 8.96
C GLU A 92 0.04 18.90 10.08
N PHE A 93 0.31 20.10 10.57
CA PHE A 93 1.13 20.35 11.76
C PHE A 93 0.73 21.64 12.47
N ASP A 94 1.06 21.81 13.75
CA ASP A 94 0.62 22.95 14.57
C ASP A 94 1.73 23.94 14.93
N ARG A 95 2.96 23.67 14.50
CA ARG A 95 4.13 24.50 14.81
C ARG A 95 5.18 24.34 13.73
N PHE A 96 5.68 25.47 13.23
CA PHE A 96 6.83 25.48 12.33
C PHE A 96 8.07 24.84 12.96
N GLY A 97 8.87 24.19 12.12
CA GLY A 97 10.10 23.52 12.51
C GLY A 97 11.00 23.32 11.31
N ALA A 98 12.23 22.88 11.56
CA ALA A 98 13.12 22.46 10.49
C ALA A 98 12.43 21.41 9.61
N ASN A 99 12.55 21.55 8.29
CA ASN A 99 11.96 20.62 7.31
C ASN A 99 10.43 20.51 7.34
N LEU A 100 9.73 21.49 7.93
CA LEU A 100 8.29 21.67 7.76
C LEU A 100 8.04 22.89 6.85
N PRO A 101 7.09 22.81 5.91
CA PRO A 101 6.81 23.93 5.02
C PRO A 101 6.36 25.16 5.79
N VAL A 102 6.75 26.34 5.30
CA VAL A 102 6.32 27.64 5.88
C VAL A 102 5.49 28.47 4.90
N ARG A 103 5.34 27.98 3.67
CA ARG A 103 4.69 28.61 2.53
C ARG A 103 4.45 27.56 1.44
N PRO A 104 3.72 27.88 0.37
CA PRO A 104 3.68 27.05 -0.84
C PRO A 104 5.09 26.72 -1.35
N GLU A 105 5.36 25.44 -1.58
CA GLU A 105 6.62 24.91 -2.09
C GLU A 105 6.38 24.17 -3.42
N LYS A 106 7.41 24.13 -4.26
CA LYS A 106 7.36 23.37 -5.50
C LYS A 106 7.45 21.88 -5.16
N ASP A 107 6.54 21.09 -5.72
CA ASP A 107 6.53 19.64 -5.58
C ASP A 107 6.29 18.99 -6.94
N GLY A 108 7.30 18.28 -7.45
CA GLY A 108 7.35 17.86 -8.85
C GLY A 108 7.23 19.06 -9.80
N ASP A 109 6.24 19.02 -10.69
CA ASP A 109 5.91 20.12 -11.61
C ASP A 109 4.83 21.07 -11.05
N GLY A 110 4.26 20.76 -9.87
CA GLY A 110 3.19 21.51 -9.22
C GLY A 110 3.67 22.43 -8.09
N LEU A 111 2.70 23.09 -7.46
CA LEU A 111 2.89 23.95 -6.28
C LEU A 111 1.92 23.50 -5.19
N THR A 112 2.43 23.24 -3.98
CA THR A 112 1.57 22.88 -2.85
C THR A 112 0.71 24.04 -2.42
N GLU A 113 -0.53 23.81 -2.00
CA GLU A 113 -1.31 24.82 -1.30
C GLU A 113 -0.91 24.88 0.18
N PHE A 114 -0.88 26.08 0.75
CA PHE A 114 -0.62 26.28 2.17
C PHE A 114 -1.79 27.01 2.82
N LEU A 115 -2.41 26.37 3.81
CA LEU A 115 -3.64 26.83 4.44
C LEU A 115 -3.47 26.86 5.96
N VAL A 116 -4.24 27.73 6.62
CA VAL A 116 -4.37 27.75 8.07
C VAL A 116 -5.80 27.39 8.43
N ARG A 117 -6.00 26.30 9.17
CA ARG A 117 -7.32 25.79 9.57
C ARG A 117 -7.27 25.33 11.02
N ASP A 118 -8.20 25.81 11.84
CA ASP A 118 -8.36 25.40 13.25
C ASP A 118 -7.05 25.47 14.08
N GLY A 119 -6.25 26.51 13.85
CA GLY A 119 -4.96 26.70 14.54
C GLY A 119 -3.85 25.75 14.07
N LYS A 120 -4.07 24.99 12.99
CA LYS A 120 -3.07 24.16 12.33
C LYS A 120 -2.69 24.73 10.97
N TYR A 121 -1.50 24.38 10.53
CA TYR A 121 -1.02 24.54 9.18
C TYR A 121 -1.34 23.27 8.39
N VAL A 122 -1.89 23.45 7.20
CA VAL A 122 -2.30 22.38 6.30
C VAL A 122 -1.63 22.63 4.95
N VAL A 123 -0.85 21.66 4.50
CA VAL A 123 -0.19 21.67 3.20
C VAL A 123 -0.88 20.65 2.33
N ARG A 124 -1.47 21.07 1.21
CA ARG A 124 -2.07 20.15 0.24
C ARG A 124 -1.16 19.98 -0.95
N TYR A 125 -1.05 18.74 -1.37
CA TYR A 125 -0.21 18.33 -2.49
C TYR A 125 -1.10 18.07 -3.70
N ASP A 126 -0.57 18.33 -4.90
CA ASP A 126 -1.22 17.98 -6.17
C ASP A 126 -0.98 16.49 -6.49
N GLU A 127 -1.25 15.64 -5.51
CA GLU A 127 -1.16 14.18 -5.56
C GLU A 127 0.17 13.61 -6.08
N THR A 128 1.29 14.24 -5.73
CA THR A 128 2.62 13.70 -6.08
C THR A 128 2.75 12.24 -5.64
N VAL A 129 3.08 11.39 -6.62
CA VAL A 129 3.10 9.94 -6.46
C VAL A 129 4.50 9.40 -6.25
N TYR A 130 4.65 8.51 -5.26
CA TYR A 130 5.89 7.80 -4.97
C TYR A 130 5.68 6.29 -5.17
N PRO A 131 6.68 5.56 -5.71
CA PRO A 131 6.61 4.10 -5.76
C PRO A 131 6.59 3.48 -4.36
N SER A 132 7.21 4.15 -3.39
CA SER A 132 7.28 3.75 -1.99
C SER A 132 7.54 4.96 -1.10
N LEU A 133 7.21 4.84 0.19
CA LEU A 133 7.69 5.74 1.23
C LEU A 133 8.85 5.09 1.96
N ASP A 134 10.01 5.72 1.88
CA ASP A 134 11.25 5.25 2.46
C ASP A 134 11.60 6.09 3.70
N LEU A 135 11.63 5.48 4.88
CA LEU A 135 11.96 6.20 6.11
C LEU A 135 12.71 5.34 7.12
N ARG A 136 13.47 6.00 8.00
CA ARG A 136 13.98 5.39 9.23
C ARG A 136 12.99 5.59 10.35
N VAL A 137 12.59 4.49 10.99
CA VAL A 137 11.70 4.56 12.15
C VAL A 137 12.42 5.27 13.28
N GLY A 138 11.85 6.35 13.82
CA GLY A 138 12.51 7.11 14.89
C GLY A 138 12.73 6.27 16.13
N GLN A 139 13.96 6.28 16.66
CA GLN A 139 14.36 5.49 17.82
C GLN A 139 13.76 6.00 19.14
N VAL A 140 13.71 7.32 19.31
CA VAL A 140 13.44 7.93 20.62
C VAL A 140 12.10 8.67 20.64
N ILE A 141 11.84 9.51 19.63
CA ILE A 141 10.77 10.52 19.70
C ILE A 141 9.71 10.35 18.62
N ALA A 142 10.10 10.05 17.37
CA ALA A 142 9.20 10.20 16.24
C ALA A 142 7.95 9.30 16.31
N ARG A 143 8.05 8.08 16.84
CA ARG A 143 6.90 7.18 17.08
C ARG A 143 5.94 7.12 15.88
N HIS A 144 6.47 6.77 14.70
CA HIS A 144 5.68 6.68 13.46
C HIS A 144 4.57 5.63 13.60
N ARG A 145 3.33 6.06 13.37
CA ARG A 145 2.14 5.20 13.41
C ARG A 145 1.34 5.38 12.14
N LEU A 146 0.95 4.27 11.51
CA LEU A 146 0.00 4.28 10.40
C LEU A 146 -1.41 4.14 10.96
N HIS A 147 -2.30 5.05 10.57
CA HIS A 147 -3.71 5.10 10.95
C HIS A 147 -4.58 4.83 9.73
N PHE A 148 -5.60 4.00 9.92
CA PHE A 148 -6.58 3.62 8.90
C PHE A 148 -7.99 4.02 9.32
N ASP A 149 -8.90 4.13 8.34
CA ASP A 149 -10.28 4.61 8.57
C ASP A 149 -11.10 3.69 9.47
N ASP A 150 -10.78 2.41 9.54
CA ASP A 150 -11.42 1.45 10.44
C ASP A 150 -10.91 1.53 11.89
N GLY A 151 -10.06 2.52 12.21
CA GLY A 151 -9.46 2.72 13.52
C GLY A 151 -8.23 1.85 13.80
N THR A 152 -7.81 1.00 12.86
CA THR A 152 -6.57 0.22 13.00
C THR A 152 -5.36 1.16 13.07
N VAL A 153 -4.42 0.84 13.97
CA VAL A 153 -3.16 1.57 14.11
C VAL A 153 -1.98 0.60 14.06
N ALA A 154 -1.05 0.83 13.15
CA ALA A 154 0.20 0.08 13.03
C ALA A 154 1.37 0.92 13.57
N ASP A 155 1.91 0.54 14.72
CA ASP A 155 3.08 1.20 15.32
C ASP A 155 4.38 0.66 14.73
N LEU A 156 5.07 1.47 13.93
CA LEU A 156 6.25 1.03 13.19
C LEU A 156 7.43 0.71 14.12
N ALA A 157 7.56 1.40 15.26
CA ALA A 157 8.63 1.12 16.22
C ALA A 157 8.41 -0.24 16.90
N ARG A 158 7.16 -0.62 17.16
CA ARG A 158 6.82 -1.95 17.68
C ARG A 158 6.98 -3.05 16.63
N LEU A 159 6.69 -2.77 15.37
CA LEU A 159 6.69 -3.76 14.28
C LEU A 159 8.09 -4.03 13.72
N ALA A 160 8.86 -2.98 13.45
CA ALA A 160 10.18 -3.07 12.82
C ALA A 160 11.34 -2.90 13.80
N GLY A 161 11.11 -2.16 14.89
CA GLY A 161 12.17 -1.66 15.79
C GLY A 161 12.52 -0.21 15.51
N GLY A 162 12.91 0.52 16.56
CA GLY A 162 13.42 1.87 16.41
C GLY A 162 14.77 1.88 15.69
N GLY A 163 14.92 2.80 14.74
CA GLY A 163 16.14 2.99 13.93
C GLY A 163 16.13 2.23 12.62
N THR A 164 15.26 1.24 12.48
CA THR A 164 15.16 0.39 11.30
C THR A 164 14.73 1.20 10.08
N TYR A 165 15.43 1.00 8.98
CA TYR A 165 15.01 1.48 7.67
C TYR A 165 13.84 0.63 7.14
N VAL A 166 12.70 1.28 6.92
CA VAL A 166 11.50 0.63 6.41
C VAL A 166 11.05 1.26 5.10
N GLN A 167 10.51 0.40 4.24
CA GLN A 167 9.84 0.81 3.01
C GLN A 167 8.35 0.48 3.11
N ILE A 168 7.52 1.49 2.91
CA ILE A 168 6.06 1.35 2.80
C ILE A 168 5.70 1.37 1.32
N ARG A 169 5.01 0.34 0.84
CA ARG A 169 4.59 0.26 -0.58
C ARG A 169 3.26 -0.46 -0.74
N ALA A 170 2.59 -0.22 -1.85
CA ALA A 170 1.37 -0.94 -2.23
C ALA A 170 1.68 -1.94 -3.33
N ASP A 171 1.27 -3.19 -3.14
CA ASP A 171 1.43 -4.25 -4.15
C ASP A 171 0.05 -4.71 -4.66
N SER A 172 0.00 -5.23 -5.89
CA SER A 172 -1.22 -5.91 -6.38
C SER A 172 -1.47 -7.19 -5.60
N LEU A 173 -2.75 -7.59 -5.44
CA LEU A 173 -3.09 -8.87 -4.79
C LEU A 173 -2.40 -10.06 -5.47
N ILE A 174 -2.34 -10.04 -6.80
CA ILE A 174 -1.73 -11.11 -7.60
C ILE A 174 -0.26 -11.24 -7.24
N SER A 175 0.48 -10.14 -7.19
CA SER A 175 1.91 -10.14 -6.83
C SER A 175 2.16 -10.69 -5.43
N VAL A 176 1.25 -10.42 -4.47
CA VAL A 176 1.34 -10.98 -3.12
C VAL A 176 1.04 -12.48 -3.11
N VAL A 177 0.04 -12.92 -3.87
CA VAL A 177 -0.28 -14.35 -3.99
C VAL A 177 0.92 -15.09 -4.58
N GLU A 178 1.52 -14.59 -5.65
CA GLU A 178 2.72 -15.18 -6.26
C GLU A 178 3.93 -15.27 -5.32
N GLU A 179 4.08 -14.32 -4.39
CA GLU A 179 5.13 -14.34 -3.37
C GLU A 179 4.97 -15.50 -2.37
N VAL A 180 3.72 -15.89 -2.07
CA VAL A 180 3.40 -16.93 -1.08
C VAL A 180 3.41 -18.33 -1.70
N LEU A 181 3.39 -18.44 -3.03
CA LEU A 181 3.28 -19.73 -3.71
C LEU A 181 4.57 -20.56 -3.60
N PRO A 182 4.46 -21.86 -3.23
CA PRO A 182 5.59 -22.68 -2.80
C PRO A 182 6.63 -22.96 -3.89
N TRP A 183 6.29 -22.81 -5.17
CA TRP A 183 7.22 -23.06 -6.27
C TRP A 183 8.24 -21.94 -6.50
N ARG A 184 8.04 -20.74 -5.92
CA ARG A 184 8.99 -19.62 -6.01
C ARG A 184 10.02 -19.62 -4.87
N ASN A 185 9.77 -20.35 -3.78
CA ASN A 185 10.66 -20.49 -2.62
C ASN A 185 11.63 -21.68 -2.72
N LYS A 186 11.91 -22.21 -3.91
CA LYS A 186 12.99 -23.19 -4.05
C LYS A 186 14.32 -22.47 -3.78
N PRO A 187 15.13 -22.91 -2.81
CA PRO A 187 16.46 -22.34 -2.63
C PRO A 187 17.24 -22.52 -3.92
N GLN A 188 17.75 -21.41 -4.46
CA GLN A 188 18.80 -21.45 -5.47
C GLN A 188 19.95 -22.23 -4.83
N LYS A 189 20.26 -23.41 -5.39
CA LYS A 189 21.41 -24.22 -4.99
C LYS A 189 22.70 -23.57 -5.48
#